data_AF-A0A7T5R5N1-F1
#
_entry.id   AF-A0A7T5R5N1-F1
#
_cell.length_a   1.000
_cell.length_b   1.000
_cell.length_c   1.000
_cell.angle_alpha   90.00
_cell.angle_beta   90.00
_cell.angle_gamma   90.00
#
_symmetry.space_group_name_H-M   'P 1'
#
loop_
_entity.id
_entity.type
_entity.pdbx_description
1 polymer ?
#
loop_
_entity_poly.entity_id
_entity_poly.type
_entity_poly.pdbx_seq_one_letter_code
_entity_poly.pdbx_strand_id
1 'polypeptide(L)'
;MDITKHTQPSALEKYAFLWSEVRLVIAAVALLIGGFPPILLLLPTPATWLLLRLAWIISGLAAGYLLYRWYTGGQKVFGGKDSKDLGAFFVSVVSGLNLGILGLLGTNIGMSIASGRVVFAAVAVLYLLAAWHLHKRWRASGEKLFV
;
A
#
# COMPACT_ATOMS: atom_id res chain seq x y z
N MET A 1 4.94 -13.92 24.11
CA MET A 1 5.37 -13.34 22.83
C MET A 1 6.10 -12.04 23.15
N ASP A 2 7.36 -11.90 22.75
CA ASP A 2 8.15 -10.72 23.11
C ASP A 2 7.83 -9.56 22.16
N ILE A 3 7.09 -8.57 22.66
CA ILE A 3 6.63 -7.41 21.88
C ILE A 3 7.81 -6.65 21.28
N THR A 4 8.95 -6.63 21.98
CA THR A 4 10.14 -5.88 21.55
C THR A 4 10.73 -6.38 20.24
N LYS A 5 10.56 -7.67 19.92
CA LYS A 5 11.00 -8.26 18.65
C LYS A 5 10.21 -7.75 17.45
N HIS A 6 8.94 -7.41 17.65
CA HIS A 6 8.04 -6.97 16.58
C HIS A 6 8.03 -5.44 16.40
N THR A 7 8.54 -4.70 17.38
CA THR A 7 8.64 -3.23 17.34
C THR A 7 10.03 -2.72 16.92
N GLN A 8 10.96 -3.63 16.58
CA GLN A 8 12.25 -3.22 16.01
C GLN A 8 12.05 -2.51 14.66
N PRO A 9 12.85 -1.48 14.33
CA PRO A 9 12.71 -0.74 13.08
C PRO A 9 12.73 -1.63 11.82
N SER A 10 13.58 -2.66 11.79
CA SER A 10 13.66 -3.62 10.68
C SER A 10 12.40 -4.47 10.52
N ALA A 11 11.78 -4.88 11.65
CA ALA A 11 10.54 -5.63 11.64
C ALA A 11 9.36 -4.76 11.18
N LEU A 12 9.27 -3.54 11.70
CA LEU A 12 8.24 -2.56 11.30
C LEU A 12 8.34 -2.22 9.80
N GLU A 13 9.55 -2.03 9.28
CA GLU A 13 9.79 -1.78 7.86
C GLU A 13 9.31 -2.96 7.00
N LYS A 14 9.67 -4.19 7.39
CA LYS A 14 9.22 -5.41 6.71
C LYS A 14 7.70 -5.55 6.73
N TYR A 15 7.05 -5.38 7.88
CA TYR A 15 5.60 -5.52 7.99
C TYR A 15 4.86 -4.41 7.25
N ALA A 16 5.32 -3.17 7.32
CA ALA A 16 4.74 -2.05 6.58
C ALA A 16 4.86 -2.27 5.07
N PHE A 17 6.00 -2.81 4.62
CA PHE A 17 6.22 -3.16 3.22
C PHE A 17 5.27 -4.27 2.75
N LEU A 18 5.26 -5.42 3.44
CA LEU A 18 4.39 -6.55 3.10
C LEU A 18 2.90 -6.17 3.12
N TRP A 19 2.49 -5.38 4.12
CA TRP A 19 1.13 -4.86 4.19
C TRP A 19 0.80 -4.00 2.97
N SER A 20 1.73 -3.14 2.54
CA SER A 20 1.56 -2.30 1.36
C SER A 20 1.45 -3.11 0.07
N GLU A 21 2.22 -4.20 -0.08
CA GLU A 21 2.12 -5.11 -1.23
C GLU A 21 0.76 -5.81 -1.29
N VAL A 22 0.34 -6.44 -0.18
CA VAL A 22 -0.95 -7.13 -0.09
C VAL A 22 -2.09 -6.15 -0.38
N ARG A 23 -2.01 -4.94 0.17
CA ARG A 23 -2.99 -3.88 -0.05
C ARG A 23 -3.07 -3.47 -1.53
N LEU A 24 -1.94 -3.32 -2.23
CA LEU A 24 -1.94 -3.01 -3.66
C LEU A 24 -2.67 -4.09 -4.47
N VAL A 25 -2.45 -5.36 -4.15
CA VAL A 25 -3.14 -6.49 -4.81
C VAL A 25 -4.65 -6.43 -4.53
N ILE A 26 -5.06 -6.27 -3.27
CA ILE A 26 -6.48 -6.16 -2.90
C ILE A 26 -7.13 -4.95 -3.57
N ALA A 27 -6.44 -3.81 -3.60
CA ALA A 27 -6.93 -2.60 -4.24
C ALA A 27 -7.06 -2.77 -5.76
N ALA A 28 -6.13 -3.48 -6.41
CA ALA A 28 -6.25 -3.80 -7.83
C ALA A 28 -7.51 -4.65 -8.11
N VAL A 29 -7.77 -5.66 -7.29
CA VAL A 29 -9.02 -6.45 -7.39
C VAL A 29 -10.24 -5.57 -7.20
N ALA A 30 -10.25 -4.71 -6.18
CA ALA A 30 -11.33 -3.77 -5.91
C ALA A 30 -11.62 -2.86 -7.13
N LEU A 31 -10.56 -2.33 -7.76
CA LEU A 31 -10.68 -1.49 -8.96
C LEU A 31 -11.26 -2.27 -10.16
N LEU A 32 -10.80 -3.52 -10.39
CA LEU A 32 -11.31 -4.37 -11.47
C LEU A 32 -12.80 -4.70 -11.34
N ILE A 33 -13.32 -4.78 -10.11
CA ILE A 33 -14.75 -4.99 -9.84
C ILE A 33 -15.55 -3.68 -9.72
N GLY A 34 -14.98 -2.55 -10.17
CA GLY A 34 -15.69 -1.26 -10.22
C GLY A 34 -15.45 -0.34 -9.03
N GLY A 35 -14.34 -0.50 -8.31
CA GLY A 35 -14.00 0.32 -7.15
C GLY A 35 -14.71 -0.10 -5.86
N PHE A 36 -15.29 -1.29 -5.82
CA PHE A 36 -16.01 -1.83 -4.67
C PHE A 36 -15.09 -2.69 -3.79
N PRO A 37 -15.12 -2.58 -2.45
CA PRO A 37 -14.29 -3.43 -1.59
C PRO A 37 -14.71 -4.91 -1.68
N PRO A 38 -13.82 -5.85 -2.09
CA PRO A 38 -14.21 -7.23 -2.39
C PRO A 38 -14.84 -7.98 -1.22
N ILE A 39 -14.37 -7.73 0.01
CA ILE A 39 -14.89 -8.40 1.22
C ILE A 39 -16.37 -8.12 1.48
N LEU A 40 -16.86 -6.95 1.04
CA LEU A 40 -18.26 -6.58 1.21
C LEU A 40 -19.20 -7.35 0.29
N LEU A 41 -18.69 -8.01 -0.76
CA LEU A 41 -19.49 -8.91 -1.59
C LEU A 41 -19.85 -10.20 -0.84
N LEU A 42 -19.03 -10.60 0.14
CA LEU A 42 -19.22 -11.83 0.90
C LEU A 42 -19.85 -11.56 2.27
N LEU A 43 -19.47 -10.47 2.93
CA LEU A 43 -19.87 -10.17 4.31
C LEU A 43 -20.20 -8.68 4.50
N PRO A 44 -21.36 -8.18 4.02
CA PRO A 44 -21.74 -6.76 4.12
C PRO A 44 -22.30 -6.39 5.51
N THR A 45 -21.55 -6.63 6.58
CA THR A 45 -21.98 -6.31 7.96
C THR A 45 -21.37 -4.99 8.47
N PRO A 46 -21.98 -4.33 9.48
CA PRO A 46 -21.37 -3.16 10.12
C PRO A 46 -19.98 -3.44 10.71
N ALA A 47 -19.74 -4.65 11.23
CA ALA A 47 -18.43 -5.07 11.72
C ALA A 47 -17.39 -5.13 10.59
N THR A 48 -17.78 -5.63 9.41
CA THR A 48 -16.89 -5.66 8.24
C THR A 48 -16.49 -4.25 7.81
N TRP A 49 -17.42 -3.29 7.84
CA TRP A 49 -17.13 -1.89 7.54
C TRP A 49 -16.14 -1.26 8.53
N LEU A 50 -16.31 -1.55 9.83
CA LEU A 50 -15.37 -1.10 10.85
C LEU A 50 -13.95 -1.65 10.62
N LEU A 51 -13.85 -2.96 10.37
CA LEU A 51 -12.56 -3.62 10.08
C LEU A 51 -11.91 -3.07 8.80
N LEU A 52 -12.69 -2.81 7.75
CA LEU A 52 -12.21 -2.23 6.51
C LEU A 52 -11.68 -0.81 6.73
N ARG A 53 -12.40 0.00 7.51
CA ARG A 53 -11.97 1.35 7.89
C ARG A 53 -10.64 1.32 8.66
N LEU A 54 -10.50 0.39 9.60
CA LEU A 54 -9.25 0.19 10.33
C LEU A 54 -8.11 -0.26 9.40
N ALA A 55 -8.37 -1.19 8.47
CA ALA A 55 -7.38 -1.64 7.49
C ALA A 55 -6.92 -0.51 6.57
N TRP A 56 -7.83 0.39 6.19
CA TRP A 56 -7.50 1.60 5.44
C TRP A 56 -6.63 2.57 6.24
N ILE A 57 -6.94 2.82 7.52
CA ILE A 57 -6.10 3.65 8.40
C ILE A 57 -4.70 3.05 8.55
N ILE A 58 -4.61 1.74 8.81
CA ILE A 58 -3.32 1.02 8.93
C ILE A 58 -2.53 1.14 7.63
N SER A 59 -3.20 1.08 6.47
CA SER A 59 -2.55 1.28 5.18
C SER A 59 -1.93 2.67 5.02
N GLY A 60 -2.60 3.71 5.53
CA GLY A 60 -2.07 5.06 5.58
C GLY A 60 -0.86 5.18 6.50
N LEU A 61 -0.96 4.60 7.70
CA LEU A 61 0.14 4.61 8.68
C LEU A 61 1.37 3.86 8.14
N ALA A 62 1.19 2.69 7.52
CA ALA A 62 2.26 1.93 6.89
C ALA A 62 2.94 2.74 5.77
N ALA A 63 2.14 3.36 4.89
CA ALA A 63 2.68 4.21 3.82
C ALA A 63 3.42 5.44 4.35
N GLY A 64 2.88 6.11 5.37
CA GLY A 64 3.53 7.24 6.03
C GLY A 64 4.84 6.84 6.69
N TYR A 65 4.89 5.69 7.36
CA TYR A 65 6.11 5.14 7.94
C TYR A 65 7.17 4.83 6.86
N LEU A 66 6.78 4.15 5.77
CA LEU A 66 7.69 3.86 4.66
C LEU A 66 8.21 5.14 4.01
N LEU A 67 7.36 6.17 3.83
CA LEU A 67 7.78 7.46 3.29
C LEU A 67 8.75 8.18 4.21
N TYR A 68 8.50 8.15 5.52
CA TYR A 68 9.41 8.69 6.53
C TYR A 68 10.78 7.99 6.50
N ARG A 69 10.78 6.65 6.41
CA ARG A 69 12.00 5.84 6.32
C ARG A 69 12.77 6.10 5.02
N TRP A 70 12.07 6.25 3.90
CA TRP A 70 12.67 6.66 2.63
C TRP A 70 13.33 8.04 2.72
N TYR A 71 12.63 9.02 3.32
CA TYR A 71 13.16 10.38 3.46
C TYR A 71 14.40 10.42 4.35
N THR A 72 14.34 9.77 5.50
CA THR A 72 15.47 9.70 6.45
C THR A 72 16.63 8.82 5.97
N GLY A 73 16.36 7.81 5.13
CA GLY A 73 17.36 6.94 4.49
C GLY A 73 17.99 7.52 3.22
N GLY A 74 17.98 8.84 3.03
CA GLY A 74 18.64 9.51 1.90
C GLY A 74 17.93 9.35 0.55
N GLN A 75 16.61 9.10 0.58
CA GLN A 75 15.74 8.99 -0.60
C GLN A 75 16.13 7.87 -1.56
N LYS A 76 16.63 6.76 -1.01
CA LYS A 76 17.00 5.56 -1.75
C LYS A 76 15.99 4.46 -1.50
N VAL A 77 15.72 3.65 -2.51
CA VAL A 77 14.94 2.41 -2.40
C VAL A 77 15.85 1.29 -2.87
N PHE A 78 15.94 0.21 -2.09
CA PHE A 78 16.90 -0.89 -2.33
C PHE A 78 18.36 -0.42 -2.46
N GLY A 79 18.73 0.65 -1.73
CA GLY A 79 20.08 1.22 -1.72
C GLY A 79 20.43 2.12 -2.92
N GLY A 80 19.49 2.34 -3.85
CA GLY A 80 19.71 3.17 -5.06
C GLY A 80 18.62 4.21 -5.30
N LYS A 81 18.81 5.03 -6.35
CA LYS A 81 17.82 6.01 -6.84
C LYS A 81 17.27 5.64 -8.22
N ASP A 82 17.13 4.34 -8.46
CA ASP A 82 16.57 3.85 -9.72
C ASP A 82 15.14 4.38 -9.90
N SER A 83 14.86 4.95 -11.08
CA SER A 83 13.59 5.62 -11.33
C SER A 83 12.40 4.67 -11.33
N LYS A 84 12.58 3.40 -11.70
CA LYS A 84 11.51 2.40 -11.66
C LYS A 84 11.22 1.98 -10.23
N ASP A 85 12.26 1.76 -9.43
CA ASP A 85 12.13 1.47 -7.99
C ASP A 85 11.40 2.61 -7.26
N LEU A 86 11.81 3.86 -7.53
CA LEU A 86 11.15 5.05 -6.96
C LEU A 86 9.71 5.20 -7.44
N GLY A 87 9.45 5.04 -8.75
CA GLY A 87 8.10 5.14 -9.30
C GLY A 87 7.14 4.12 -8.68
N ALA A 88 7.55 2.85 -8.62
CA ALA A 88 6.75 1.79 -7.99
C ALA A 88 6.56 2.05 -6.48
N PHE A 89 7.59 2.53 -5.79
CA PHE A 89 7.50 2.92 -4.39
C PHE A 89 6.48 4.04 -4.17
N PHE A 90 6.49 5.10 -4.99
CA PHE A 90 5.52 6.18 -4.87
C PHE A 90 4.09 5.76 -5.21
N VAL A 91 3.89 4.88 -6.19
CA VAL A 91 2.57 4.27 -6.44
C VAL A 91 2.06 3.59 -5.17
N SER A 92 2.93 2.84 -4.50
CA SER A 92 2.60 2.18 -3.23
C SER A 92 2.30 3.17 -2.11
N VAL A 93 3.14 4.19 -1.92
CA VAL A 93 2.96 5.17 -0.83
C VAL A 93 1.71 6.02 -1.05
N VAL A 94 1.54 6.62 -2.23
CA VAL A 94 0.42 7.51 -2.54
C VAL A 94 -0.91 6.77 -2.43
N SER A 95 -0.98 5.55 -2.96
CA SER A 95 -2.17 4.69 -2.82
C SER A 95 -2.51 4.42 -1.34
N GLY A 96 -1.51 4.13 -0.52
CA GLY A 96 -1.70 3.88 0.92
C GLY A 96 -2.16 5.09 1.69
N LEU A 97 -1.53 6.25 1.46
CA LEU A 97 -1.94 7.51 2.08
C LEU A 97 -3.38 7.89 1.69
N ASN A 98 -3.76 7.74 0.41
CA ASN A 98 -5.13 7.98 -0.03
C ASN A 98 -6.13 7.05 0.68
N LEU A 99 -5.79 5.78 0.88
CA LEU A 99 -6.62 4.87 1.68
C LEU A 99 -6.66 5.26 3.15
N GLY A 100 -5.56 5.71 3.75
CA GLY A 100 -5.55 6.26 5.11
C GLY A 100 -6.54 7.41 5.28
N ILE A 101 -6.53 8.35 4.32
CA ILE A 101 -7.47 9.49 4.29
C ILE A 101 -8.91 9.00 4.14
N LEU A 102 -9.18 8.05 3.24
CA LEU A 102 -10.49 7.40 3.11
C LEU A 102 -10.94 6.76 4.43
N GLY A 103 -10.04 6.05 5.11
CA GLY A 103 -10.32 5.45 6.42
C GLY A 103 -10.66 6.49 7.48
N LEU A 104 -10.02 7.65 7.50
CA LEU A 104 -10.30 8.69 8.49
C LEU A 104 -11.57 9.48 8.15
N LEU A 105 -11.70 9.94 6.92
CA LEU A 105 -12.70 10.93 6.51
C LEU A 105 -13.91 10.34 5.78
N GLY A 106 -13.85 9.09 5.36
CA GLY A 106 -14.89 8.45 4.53
C GLY A 106 -14.86 8.86 3.06
N THR A 107 -13.94 9.74 2.65
CA THR A 107 -13.84 10.27 1.29
C THR A 107 -12.65 9.71 0.54
N ASN A 108 -12.88 9.11 -0.63
CA ASN A 108 -11.82 8.59 -1.50
C ASN A 108 -11.45 9.63 -2.56
N ILE A 109 -10.38 10.40 -2.32
CA ILE A 109 -9.95 11.49 -3.21
C ILE A 109 -9.60 10.95 -4.61
N GLY A 110 -8.93 9.78 -4.66
CA GLY A 110 -8.56 9.14 -5.93
C GLY A 110 -9.77 8.78 -6.81
N MET A 111 -10.83 8.23 -6.22
CA MET A 111 -12.04 7.87 -6.98
C MET A 111 -12.94 9.06 -7.28
N SER A 112 -12.85 10.17 -6.54
CA SER A 112 -13.60 11.39 -6.88
C SER A 112 -13.07 12.11 -8.13
N ILE A 113 -11.81 11.88 -8.51
CA ILE A 113 -11.15 12.58 -9.63
C ILE A 113 -11.31 11.81 -10.94
N ALA A 114 -11.33 10.48 -10.91
CA ALA A 114 -11.46 9.65 -12.10
C ALA A 114 -12.32 8.41 -11.85
N SER A 115 -13.49 8.34 -12.51
CA SER A 115 -14.51 7.31 -12.30
C SER A 115 -14.77 6.42 -13.53
N GLY A 116 -13.83 6.38 -14.47
CA GLY A 116 -13.95 5.57 -15.68
C GLY A 116 -13.45 4.13 -15.48
N ARG A 117 -14.21 3.13 -15.97
CA ARG A 117 -13.79 1.70 -15.95
C ARG A 117 -12.41 1.47 -16.58
N VAL A 118 -12.10 2.20 -17.66
CA VAL A 118 -10.79 2.15 -18.31
C VAL A 118 -9.68 2.64 -17.38
N VAL A 119 -9.93 3.73 -16.64
CA VAL A 119 -8.98 4.26 -15.66
C VAL A 119 -8.78 3.27 -14.52
N PHE A 120 -9.85 2.65 -14.01
CA PHE A 120 -9.75 1.62 -12.97
C PHE A 120 -8.92 0.41 -13.43
N ALA A 121 -9.14 -0.08 -14.65
CA ALA A 121 -8.36 -1.17 -15.21
C ALA A 121 -6.87 -0.78 -15.35
N ALA A 122 -6.58 0.42 -15.86
CA ALA A 122 -5.21 0.92 -15.98
C ALA A 122 -4.51 1.03 -14.62
N VAL A 123 -5.18 1.63 -13.63
CA VAL A 123 -4.64 1.77 -12.26
C VAL A 123 -4.47 0.40 -11.59
N ALA A 124 -5.39 -0.53 -11.80
CA ALA A 124 -5.25 -1.89 -11.29
C ALA A 124 -4.00 -2.59 -11.83
N VAL A 125 -3.74 -2.48 -13.14
CA VAL A 125 -2.51 -3.01 -13.76
C VAL A 125 -1.27 -2.33 -13.17
N LEU A 126 -1.28 -1.01 -12.99
CA LEU A 126 -0.18 -0.28 -12.36
C LEU A 126 0.08 -0.76 -10.93
N TYR A 127 -0.96 -1.03 -10.14
CA TYR A 127 -0.82 -1.54 -8.78
C TYR A 127 -0.20 -2.94 -8.75
N LEU A 128 -0.63 -3.83 -9.64
CA LEU A 128 -0.07 -5.18 -9.75
C LEU A 128 1.39 -5.14 -10.21
N LEU A 129 1.72 -4.31 -11.20
CA LEU A 129 3.10 -4.13 -11.68
C LEU A 129 4.00 -3.54 -10.59
N ALA A 130 3.52 -2.54 -9.86
CA ALA A 130 4.26 -1.95 -8.75
C ALA A 130 4.51 -2.98 -7.64
N ALA A 131 3.48 -3.73 -7.21
CA ALA A 131 3.61 -4.77 -6.20
C ALA A 131 4.60 -5.86 -6.64
N TRP A 132 4.47 -6.35 -7.89
CA TRP A 132 5.38 -7.37 -8.41
C TRP A 132 6.83 -6.89 -8.50
N HIS A 133 7.05 -5.69 -9.04
CA HIS A 133 8.38 -5.10 -9.18
C HIS A 133 9.04 -4.89 -7.81
N LEU A 134 8.31 -4.28 -6.87
CA LEU A 134 8.80 -4.07 -5.50
C LEU A 134 9.13 -5.39 -4.82
N HIS A 135 8.27 -6.41 -4.92
CA HIS A 135 8.51 -7.72 -4.30
C HIS A 135 9.76 -8.38 -4.85
N LYS A 136 9.92 -8.36 -6.17
CA LYS A 136 11.08 -8.93 -6.85
C LYS A 136 12.37 -8.24 -6.40
N ARG A 137 12.37 -6.91 -6.35
CA ARG A 137 13.53 -6.11 -5.94
C ARG A 137 13.84 -6.27 -4.46
N TRP A 138 12.82 -6.37 -3.61
CA TRP A 138 12.96 -6.62 -2.18
C TRP A 138 13.60 -7.98 -1.87
N ARG A 139 13.21 -9.04 -2.59
CA ARG A 139 13.91 -10.33 -2.48
C ARG A 139 15.36 -10.25 -2.95
N ALA A 140 15.62 -9.54 -4.04
CA ALA A 140 16.97 -9.38 -4.59
C ALA A 140 17.90 -8.54 -3.67
N SER A 141 17.34 -7.65 -2.83
CA SER A 141 18.09 -6.84 -1.86
C SER A 141 18.30 -7.53 -0.51
N GLY A 142 17.99 -8.82 -0.39
CA GLY A 142 18.08 -9.56 0.88
C GLY A 142 17.02 -9.10 1.90
N GLU A 143 15.83 -8.77 1.41
CA GLU A 143 14.68 -8.30 2.20
C GLU A 143 14.90 -6.96 2.93
N LYS A 144 15.80 -6.12 2.41
CA LYS A 144 16.02 -4.75 2.90
C LYS A 144 15.43 -3.73 1.94
N LEU A 145 14.56 -2.86 2.44
CA LEU A 145 13.92 -1.83 1.62
C LEU A 145 14.76 -0.55 1.63
N PHE A 146 15.25 -0.17 2.81
CA PHE A 146 16.16 0.96 3.00
C PHE A 146 17.52 0.46 3.52
N VAL A 147 18.59 1.12 3.07
CA VAL A 147 19.99 0.83 3.44
C VAL A 147 20.58 2.07 4.08
#